data_AF-A0A954TLZ3-F1
#
_entry.id   AF-A0A954TLZ3-F1
#
_cell.length_a   1.000
_cell.length_b   1.000
_cell.length_c   1.000
_cell.angle_alpha   90.00
_cell.angle_beta   90.00
_cell.angle_gamma   90.00
#
_symmetry.space_group_name_H-M   'P 1'
#
loop_
_entity.id
_entity.type
_entity.pdbx_description
1 polymer ?
#
loop_
_entity_poly.entity_id
_entity_poly.type
_entity_poly.pdbx_seq_one_letter_code
_entity_poly.pdbx_strand_id
1 'polypeptide(L)'
;QQGSRETQYTPHRLMWPSYWGTLLDGQVEVLQPEEVYEMIRRPLKVRRDFTEELAKVSLSLSQRKELLGEDRARVKDEQRTPEERQKVEAAEDEARQQQVEERLAAALTAVEEKYPGRQAVYISGGVGFARDGENKTQILTARQLGGAADPYAWPQAHNVRPARQALGAQGCSECHRDGAPFFEADLSPVALVPTQRATPLKAYSLQKVDRDRLKRWNQVFRGRDAFKWASFTVLTVTCVVLLSALVWNIGNLWRGEEQRLP
;
A
#
# COMPACT_ATOMS: atom_id res chain seq x y z
N GLN A 1 -18.93 -13.11 24.54
CA GLN A 1 -18.06 -13.94 23.68
C GLN A 1 -16.77 -13.18 23.40
N GLN A 2 -15.76 -13.35 24.24
CA GLN A 2 -14.40 -12.81 24.05
C GLN A 2 -13.53 -13.92 23.47
N GLY A 3 -13.59 -14.10 22.15
CA GLY A 3 -12.54 -14.80 21.43
C GLY A 3 -11.40 -13.82 21.21
N SER A 4 -10.21 -14.16 21.70
CA SER A 4 -8.98 -13.39 21.50
C SER A 4 -8.77 -13.09 20.01
N ARG A 5 -9.12 -11.88 19.56
CA ARG A 5 -8.57 -11.33 18.32
C ARG A 5 -7.12 -10.99 18.62
N GLU A 6 -6.26 -11.98 18.45
CA GLU A 6 -4.82 -11.86 18.61
C GLU A 6 -4.35 -10.76 17.65
N THR A 7 -4.05 -9.59 18.22
CA THR A 7 -3.59 -8.44 17.45
C THR A 7 -2.16 -8.72 17.03
N GLN A 8 -1.89 -8.68 15.74
CA GLN A 8 -0.58 -8.98 15.19
C GLN A 8 0.17 -7.68 14.98
N TYR A 9 0.79 -7.17 16.04
CA TYR A 9 1.68 -6.02 15.96
C TYR A 9 3.04 -6.43 15.38
N THR A 10 3.03 -6.82 14.11
CA THR A 10 4.22 -7.21 13.37
C THR A 10 4.32 -6.43 12.08
N PRO A 11 5.53 -6.10 11.61
CA PRO A 11 5.70 -5.76 10.21
C PRO A 11 5.26 -6.96 9.37
N HIS A 12 4.36 -6.73 8.42
CA HIS A 12 3.99 -7.74 7.45
C HIS A 12 4.78 -7.48 6.18
N ARG A 13 5.40 -8.53 5.65
CA ARG A 13 5.73 -8.57 4.24
C ARG A 13 4.52 -9.11 3.48
N LEU A 14 4.31 -8.52 2.32
CA LEU A 14 3.09 -8.63 1.55
C LEU A 14 3.49 -8.92 0.11
N MET A 15 2.81 -9.89 -0.51
CA MET A 15 2.79 -10.00 -1.95
C MET A 15 1.37 -10.20 -2.43
N TRP A 16 1.02 -9.51 -3.50
CA TRP A 16 -0.14 -9.93 -4.28
C TRP A 16 0.30 -11.05 -5.21
N PRO A 17 -0.46 -12.14 -5.27
CA PRO A 17 -0.12 -13.21 -6.17
C PRO A 17 -0.32 -12.82 -7.63
N SER A 18 0.46 -13.49 -8.50
CA SER A 18 0.27 -13.48 -9.93
C SER A 18 0.33 -14.90 -10.48
N TYR A 19 -0.78 -15.42 -11.00
CA TYR A 19 -0.85 -16.78 -11.54
C TYR A 19 -2.06 -16.97 -12.46
N TRP A 20 -2.04 -18.06 -13.22
CA TRP A 20 -3.16 -18.49 -14.07
C TRP A 20 -3.98 -19.56 -13.35
N GLY A 21 -5.29 -19.51 -13.54
CA GLY A 21 -6.23 -20.44 -12.93
C GLY A 21 -7.46 -20.67 -13.79
N THR A 22 -8.29 -21.59 -13.35
CA THR A 22 -9.65 -21.76 -13.85
C THR A 22 -10.64 -21.51 -12.72
N LEU A 23 -11.74 -20.82 -13.01
CA LEU A 23 -12.81 -20.52 -12.08
C LEU A 23 -13.97 -21.49 -12.32
N LEU A 24 -14.34 -22.21 -11.27
CA LEU A 24 -15.50 -23.09 -11.24
C LEU A 24 -16.21 -22.91 -9.88
N ASP A 25 -17.51 -22.66 -9.89
CA ASP A 25 -18.33 -22.49 -8.67
C ASP A 25 -17.76 -21.46 -7.67
N GLY A 26 -17.16 -20.37 -8.18
CA GLY A 26 -16.58 -19.31 -7.35
C GLY A 26 -15.24 -19.66 -6.69
N GLN A 27 -14.65 -20.81 -7.03
CA GLN A 27 -13.35 -21.26 -6.55
C GLN A 27 -12.33 -21.28 -7.70
N VAL A 28 -11.13 -20.78 -7.43
CA VAL A 28 -10.04 -20.76 -8.41
C VAL A 28 -9.16 -22.00 -8.21
N GLU A 29 -9.07 -22.81 -9.25
CA GLU A 29 -8.09 -23.89 -9.35
C GLU A 29 -6.84 -23.37 -10.06
N VAL A 30 -5.70 -23.41 -9.38
CA VAL A 30 -4.42 -22.92 -9.90
C VAL A 30 -3.89 -23.87 -10.96
N LEU A 31 -3.47 -23.33 -12.11
CA LEU A 31 -2.88 -24.10 -13.19
C LEU A 31 -1.36 -24.22 -13.03
N GLN A 32 -0.78 -25.32 -13.51
CA GLN A 32 0.66 -25.54 -13.46
C GLN A 32 1.40 -24.59 -14.42
N PRO A 33 2.47 -23.91 -13.99
CA PRO A 33 3.16 -22.89 -14.80
C PRO A 33 3.65 -23.40 -16.16
N GLU A 34 4.21 -24.61 -16.22
CA GLU A 34 4.75 -25.21 -17.44
C GLU A 34 3.66 -25.48 -18.46
N GLU A 35 2.52 -25.97 -17.99
CA GLU A 35 1.35 -26.25 -18.83
C GLU A 35 0.76 -24.96 -19.39
N VAL A 36 0.62 -23.95 -18.53
CA VAL A 36 0.15 -22.63 -18.90
C VAL A 36 1.06 -21.99 -19.93
N TYR A 37 2.37 -22.06 -19.73
CA TYR A 37 3.36 -21.53 -20.66
C TYR A 37 3.17 -22.07 -22.08
N GLU A 38 3.00 -23.39 -22.23
CA GLU A 38 2.79 -23.99 -23.56
C GLU A 38 1.48 -23.55 -24.22
N MET A 39 0.42 -23.31 -23.44
CA MET A 39 -0.85 -22.79 -23.95
C MET A 39 -0.72 -21.34 -24.42
N ILE A 40 -0.11 -20.48 -23.62
CA ILE A 40 -0.19 -19.03 -23.80
C ILE A 40 0.97 -18.43 -24.58
N ARG A 41 2.12 -19.12 -24.72
CA ARG A 41 3.31 -18.55 -25.39
C ARG A 41 3.05 -18.07 -26.82
N ARG A 42 2.22 -18.81 -27.56
CA ARG A 42 1.84 -18.47 -28.95
C ARG A 42 0.82 -17.32 -28.98
N PRO A 43 -0.32 -17.38 -28.27
CA PRO A 43 -1.26 -16.26 -28.16
C PRO A 43 -0.63 -14.95 -27.68
N LEU A 44 0.24 -15.01 -26.66
CA LEU A 44 0.94 -13.84 -26.14
C LEU A 44 2.08 -13.35 -27.04
N LYS A 45 2.40 -14.08 -28.12
CA LYS A 45 3.52 -13.80 -29.03
C LYS A 45 4.84 -13.62 -28.26
N VAL A 46 5.11 -14.50 -27.27
CA VAL A 46 6.32 -14.43 -26.44
C VAL A 46 7.56 -14.62 -27.32
N ARG A 47 8.42 -13.61 -27.36
CA ARG A 47 9.68 -13.55 -28.12
C ARG A 47 10.80 -13.12 -27.18
N ARG A 48 12.05 -13.22 -27.64
CA ARG A 48 13.25 -12.81 -26.86
C ARG A 48 13.13 -11.38 -26.31
N ASP A 49 12.56 -10.48 -27.10
CA ASP A 49 12.49 -9.04 -26.77
C ASP A 49 11.07 -8.63 -26.31
N PHE A 50 10.25 -9.59 -25.84
CA PHE A 50 8.84 -9.40 -25.49
C PHE A 50 8.60 -8.26 -24.48
N THR A 51 9.40 -8.19 -23.42
CA THR A 51 9.27 -7.15 -22.40
C THR A 51 9.57 -5.77 -22.98
N GLU A 52 10.55 -5.65 -23.87
CA GLU A 52 10.85 -4.39 -24.54
C GLU A 52 9.75 -3.99 -25.52
N GLU A 53 9.17 -4.94 -26.24
CA GLU A 53 8.06 -4.70 -27.17
C GLU A 53 6.82 -4.16 -26.45
N LEU A 54 6.49 -4.74 -25.28
CA LEU A 54 5.39 -4.25 -24.45
C LEU A 54 5.70 -2.89 -23.81
N ALA A 55 6.96 -2.59 -23.51
CA ALA A 55 7.35 -1.31 -22.93
C ALA A 55 7.40 -0.18 -23.98
N LYS A 56 7.89 -0.48 -25.19
CA LYS A 56 8.18 0.48 -26.27
C LYS A 56 7.07 0.55 -27.31
N VAL A 57 5.83 0.75 -26.86
CA VAL A 57 4.72 1.06 -27.79
C VAL A 57 4.88 2.49 -28.25
N SER A 58 5.22 2.67 -29.54
CA SER A 58 5.33 3.99 -30.16
C SER A 58 4.21 4.19 -31.15
N LEU A 59 3.63 5.40 -31.14
CA LEU A 59 2.55 5.73 -32.07
C LEU A 59 3.08 5.77 -33.50
N SER A 60 2.32 5.20 -34.42
CA SER A 60 2.61 5.31 -35.85
C SER A 60 2.52 6.76 -36.33
N LEU A 61 3.14 7.08 -37.48
CA LEU A 61 3.11 8.43 -38.03
C LEU A 61 1.69 8.93 -38.32
N SER A 62 0.76 8.05 -38.69
CA SER A 62 -0.66 8.41 -38.88
C SER A 62 -1.34 8.77 -37.55
N GLN A 63 -1.13 7.98 -36.51
CA GLN A 63 -1.67 8.26 -35.16
C GLN A 63 -1.08 9.56 -34.59
N ARG A 64 0.21 9.82 -34.81
CA ARG A 64 0.84 11.09 -34.42
C ARG A 64 0.29 12.28 -35.18
N LYS A 65 -0.03 12.13 -36.47
CA LYS A 65 -0.67 13.17 -37.29
C LYS A 65 -2.07 13.51 -36.80
N GLU A 66 -2.84 12.50 -36.40
CA GLU A 66 -4.18 12.70 -35.84
C GLU A 66 -4.13 13.43 -34.49
N LEU A 67 -3.15 13.10 -33.63
CA LEU A 67 -3.02 13.68 -32.28
C LEU A 67 -2.38 15.07 -32.25
N LEU A 68 -1.38 15.33 -33.11
CA LEU A 68 -0.56 16.55 -33.08
C LEU A 68 -0.76 17.47 -34.30
N GLY A 69 -1.46 17.00 -35.34
CA GLY A 69 -1.54 17.68 -36.64
C GLY A 69 -0.36 17.33 -37.57
N GLU A 70 -0.55 17.57 -38.87
CA GLU A 70 0.39 17.12 -39.91
C GLU A 70 1.82 17.66 -39.76
N ASP A 71 1.95 18.93 -39.36
CA ASP A 71 3.23 19.63 -39.27
C ASP A 71 4.03 19.24 -38.02
N ARG A 72 3.34 19.01 -36.90
CA ARG A 72 3.97 18.73 -35.60
C ARG A 72 4.27 17.25 -35.39
N ALA A 73 3.60 16.34 -36.12
CA ALA A 73 3.82 14.90 -36.03
C ALA A 73 5.23 14.43 -36.42
N ARG A 74 5.97 15.23 -37.21
CA ARG A 74 7.34 14.94 -37.67
C ARG A 74 8.42 15.60 -36.81
N VAL A 75 8.04 16.39 -35.81
CA VAL A 75 8.98 17.06 -34.91
C VAL A 75 9.66 16.04 -34.01
N LYS A 76 10.99 16.18 -33.85
CA LYS A 76 11.78 15.32 -32.97
C LYS A 76 11.33 15.45 -31.51
N ASP A 77 11.45 14.37 -30.75
CA ASP A 77 10.92 14.27 -29.38
C ASP A 77 11.48 15.37 -28.46
N GLU A 78 12.73 15.81 -28.66
CA GLU A 78 13.38 16.86 -27.86
C GLU A 78 12.82 18.27 -28.12
N GLN A 79 12.19 18.46 -29.28
CA GLN A 79 11.64 19.75 -29.72
C GLN A 79 10.12 19.85 -29.47
N ARG A 80 9.51 18.82 -28.88
CA ARG A 80 8.10 18.84 -28.48
C ARG A 80 7.89 19.70 -27.25
N THR A 81 6.78 20.43 -27.24
CA THR A 81 6.36 21.17 -26.05
C THR A 81 5.98 20.19 -24.92
N PRO A 82 5.97 20.63 -23.64
CA PRO A 82 5.52 19.80 -22.53
C PRO A 82 4.13 19.19 -22.74
N GLU A 83 3.20 19.96 -23.33
CA GLU A 83 1.83 19.51 -23.61
C GLU A 83 1.78 18.44 -24.71
N GLU A 84 2.56 18.59 -25.77
CA GLU A 84 2.64 17.60 -26.85
C GLU A 84 3.25 16.28 -26.35
N ARG A 85 4.25 16.36 -25.47
CA ARG A 85 4.83 15.17 -24.83
C ARG A 85 3.79 14.45 -23.98
N GLN A 86 3.03 15.17 -23.17
CA GLN A 86 1.95 14.57 -22.38
C GLN A 86 0.87 13.92 -23.25
N LYS A 87 0.48 14.54 -24.36
CA LYS A 87 -0.50 13.96 -25.29
C LYS A 87 0.01 12.69 -25.95
N VAL A 88 1.26 12.68 -26.39
CA VAL A 88 1.89 11.50 -26.99
C VAL A 88 2.05 10.39 -25.96
N GLU A 89 2.56 10.71 -24.77
CA GLU A 89 2.75 9.74 -23.68
C GLU A 89 1.41 9.11 -23.26
N ALA A 90 0.36 9.90 -23.09
CA ALA A 90 -0.97 9.40 -22.77
C ALA A 90 -1.53 8.47 -23.86
N ALA A 91 -1.34 8.81 -25.14
CA ALA A 91 -1.79 7.98 -26.25
C ALA A 91 -0.92 6.72 -26.45
N GLU A 92 0.38 6.79 -26.18
CA GLU A 92 1.28 5.62 -26.15
C GLU A 92 0.90 4.67 -24.99
N ASP A 93 0.55 5.21 -23.83
CA ASP A 93 0.05 4.44 -22.69
C ASP A 93 -1.30 3.77 -22.99
N GLU A 94 -2.23 4.47 -23.64
CA GLU A 94 -3.52 3.89 -24.07
C GLU A 94 -3.32 2.77 -25.09
N ALA A 95 -2.47 2.98 -26.10
CA ALA A 95 -2.13 1.96 -27.08
C ALA A 95 -1.47 0.73 -26.41
N ARG A 96 -0.61 0.95 -25.41
CA ARG A 96 -0.01 -0.12 -24.61
C ARG A 96 -1.06 -0.92 -23.84
N GLN A 97 -2.03 -0.24 -23.23
CA GLN A 97 -3.14 -0.88 -22.51
C GLN A 97 -3.96 -1.77 -23.45
N GLN A 98 -4.36 -1.25 -24.62
CA GLN A 98 -5.11 -2.01 -25.61
C GLN A 98 -4.35 -3.25 -26.10
N GLN A 99 -3.04 -3.11 -26.38
CA GLN A 99 -2.21 -4.23 -26.80
C GLN A 99 -2.10 -5.32 -25.73
N VAL A 100 -1.99 -4.93 -24.44
CA VAL A 100 -1.95 -5.89 -23.33
C VAL A 100 -3.28 -6.59 -23.17
N GLU A 101 -4.40 -5.86 -23.24
CA GLU A 101 -5.75 -6.44 -23.13
C GLU A 101 -6.04 -7.43 -24.26
N GLU A 102 -5.69 -7.11 -25.50
CA GLU A 102 -5.84 -8.02 -26.65
C GLU A 102 -5.06 -9.33 -26.44
N ARG A 103 -3.79 -9.22 -26.04
CA ARG A 103 -2.93 -10.38 -25.77
C ARG A 103 -3.46 -11.19 -24.59
N LEU A 104 -3.91 -10.54 -23.54
CA LEU A 104 -4.49 -11.19 -22.37
C LEU A 104 -5.77 -11.95 -22.72
N ALA A 105 -6.67 -11.35 -23.50
CA ALA A 105 -7.88 -11.99 -24.00
C ALA A 105 -7.54 -13.23 -24.86
N ALA A 106 -6.56 -13.12 -25.75
CA ALA A 106 -6.09 -14.24 -26.56
C ALA A 106 -5.53 -15.38 -25.70
N ALA A 107 -4.75 -15.06 -24.66
CA ALA A 107 -4.21 -16.04 -23.73
C ALA A 107 -5.29 -16.73 -22.88
N LEU A 108 -6.27 -15.98 -22.38
CA LEU A 108 -7.42 -16.53 -21.66
C LEU A 108 -8.21 -17.51 -22.55
N THR A 109 -8.40 -17.16 -23.83
CA THR A 109 -9.07 -18.03 -24.80
C THR A 109 -8.36 -19.38 -24.95
N ALA A 110 -7.03 -19.35 -25.09
CA ALA A 110 -6.24 -20.58 -25.23
C ALA A 110 -6.31 -21.49 -23.99
N VAL A 111 -6.50 -20.90 -22.80
CA VAL A 111 -6.71 -21.68 -21.57
C VAL A 111 -8.12 -22.30 -21.57
N GLU A 112 -9.16 -21.54 -21.95
CA GLU A 112 -10.55 -22.04 -22.03
C GLU A 112 -10.70 -23.18 -23.05
N GLU A 113 -9.97 -23.13 -24.17
CA GLU A 113 -9.95 -24.22 -25.17
C GLU A 113 -9.46 -25.55 -24.59
N LYS A 114 -8.51 -25.52 -23.65
CA LYS A 114 -7.99 -26.72 -23.00
C LYS A 114 -8.89 -27.20 -21.84
N TYR A 115 -9.60 -26.28 -21.19
CA TYR A 115 -10.43 -26.53 -20.03
C TYR A 115 -11.90 -26.19 -20.31
N PRO A 116 -12.60 -26.96 -21.17
CA PRO A 116 -13.96 -26.67 -21.56
C PRO A 116 -14.91 -26.69 -20.36
N GLY A 117 -15.82 -25.71 -20.30
CA GLY A 117 -16.77 -25.56 -19.20
C GLY A 117 -16.21 -24.88 -17.95
N ARG A 118 -14.94 -24.44 -17.96
CA ARG A 118 -14.34 -23.64 -16.90
C ARG A 118 -13.93 -22.28 -17.44
N GLN A 119 -14.17 -21.22 -16.66
CA GLN A 119 -13.76 -19.86 -17.06
C GLN A 119 -12.27 -19.67 -16.77
N ALA A 120 -11.47 -19.26 -17.75
CA ALA A 120 -10.08 -18.95 -17.49
C ALA A 120 -9.96 -17.64 -16.72
N VAL A 121 -9.04 -17.60 -15.75
CA VAL A 121 -8.74 -16.41 -14.98
C VAL A 121 -7.24 -16.23 -14.84
N TYR A 122 -6.78 -15.00 -15.03
CA TYR A 122 -5.43 -14.58 -14.68
C TYR A 122 -5.50 -13.68 -13.45
N ILE A 123 -4.83 -14.04 -12.37
CA ILE A 123 -4.79 -13.25 -11.14
C ILE A 123 -3.51 -12.43 -11.14
N SER A 124 -3.62 -11.15 -10.80
CA SER A 124 -2.49 -10.23 -10.61
C SER A 124 -2.94 -9.09 -9.71
N GLY A 125 -2.07 -8.60 -8.82
CA GLY A 125 -2.25 -7.35 -8.07
C GLY A 125 -3.54 -7.20 -7.26
N GLY A 126 -4.23 -8.28 -6.88
CA GLY A 126 -5.46 -8.17 -6.09
C GLY A 126 -6.78 -8.28 -6.87
N VAL A 127 -6.72 -8.52 -8.18
CA VAL A 127 -7.90 -8.81 -9.00
C VAL A 127 -7.64 -10.00 -9.90
N GLY A 128 -8.72 -10.57 -10.44
CA GLY A 128 -8.67 -11.53 -11.54
C GLY A 128 -9.11 -10.87 -12.84
N PHE A 129 -8.50 -11.28 -13.94
CA PHE A 129 -8.87 -10.93 -15.29
C PHE A 129 -9.47 -12.18 -15.94
N ALA A 130 -10.71 -12.08 -16.37
CA ALA A 130 -11.42 -13.14 -17.08
C ALA A 130 -12.01 -12.57 -18.38
N ARG A 131 -12.44 -13.42 -19.30
CA ARG A 131 -13.17 -12.95 -20.47
C ARG A 131 -14.63 -12.66 -20.14
N ASP A 132 -15.18 -11.63 -20.76
CA ASP A 132 -16.61 -11.47 -20.93
C ASP A 132 -17.08 -12.25 -22.17
N GLY A 133 -18.40 -12.42 -22.32
CA GLY A 133 -18.99 -13.13 -23.46
C GLY A 133 -18.74 -12.48 -24.83
N GLU A 134 -18.15 -11.28 -24.87
CA GLU A 134 -17.85 -10.50 -26.08
C GLU A 134 -16.35 -10.48 -26.41
N ASN A 135 -15.56 -11.41 -25.88
CA ASN A 135 -14.14 -11.53 -26.18
C ASN A 135 -13.28 -10.39 -25.58
N LYS A 136 -13.83 -9.57 -24.66
CA LYS A 136 -13.09 -8.54 -23.93
C LYS A 136 -12.75 -9.04 -22.53
N THR A 137 -11.82 -8.37 -21.85
CA THR A 137 -11.44 -8.71 -20.48
C THR A 137 -12.31 -7.99 -19.46
N GLN A 138 -12.89 -8.73 -18.52
CA GLN A 138 -13.55 -8.22 -17.33
C GLN A 138 -12.69 -8.40 -16.09
N ILE A 139 -12.84 -7.48 -15.12
CA ILE A 139 -12.15 -7.53 -13.84
C ILE A 139 -13.06 -8.19 -12.80
N LEU A 140 -12.54 -9.24 -12.16
CA LEU A 140 -13.15 -9.94 -11.04
C LEU A 140 -12.49 -9.51 -9.73
N THR A 141 -13.30 -9.15 -8.74
CA THR A 141 -12.85 -8.81 -7.40
C THR A 141 -12.37 -10.06 -6.64
N ALA A 142 -11.50 -9.87 -5.64
CA ALA A 142 -11.06 -10.98 -4.78
C ALA A 142 -12.23 -11.77 -4.17
N ARG A 143 -13.34 -11.12 -3.83
CA ARG A 143 -14.57 -11.77 -3.33
C ARG A 143 -15.20 -12.72 -4.36
N GLN A 144 -15.24 -12.33 -5.63
CA GLN A 144 -15.80 -13.17 -6.71
C GLN A 144 -14.91 -14.39 -7.01
N LEU A 145 -13.65 -14.35 -6.58
CA LEU A 145 -12.65 -15.40 -6.75
C LEU A 145 -12.46 -16.25 -5.47
N GLY A 146 -13.36 -16.13 -4.49
CA GLY A 146 -13.22 -16.87 -3.22
C GLY A 146 -12.01 -16.47 -2.37
N GLY A 147 -11.49 -15.24 -2.55
CA GLY A 147 -10.29 -14.74 -1.87
C GLY A 147 -8.97 -15.08 -2.57
N ALA A 148 -9.01 -15.72 -3.74
CA ALA A 148 -7.80 -16.19 -4.44
C ALA A 148 -6.86 -15.06 -4.91
N ALA A 149 -7.38 -13.83 -5.01
CA ALA A 149 -6.60 -12.64 -5.31
C ALA A 149 -6.19 -11.84 -4.06
N ASP A 150 -6.62 -12.23 -2.86
CA ASP A 150 -6.17 -11.57 -1.63
C ASP A 150 -4.65 -11.70 -1.50
N PRO A 151 -3.97 -10.69 -0.95
CA PRO A 151 -2.54 -10.77 -0.82
C PRO A 151 -2.15 -11.76 0.26
N TYR A 152 -1.02 -12.42 0.03
CA TYR A 152 -0.36 -13.19 1.06
C TYR A 152 0.41 -12.23 1.96
N ALA A 153 0.09 -12.29 3.26
CA ALA A 153 0.77 -11.53 4.30
C ALA A 153 1.35 -12.49 5.32
N TRP A 154 2.64 -12.34 5.61
CA TRP A 154 3.32 -13.14 6.61
C TRP A 154 4.04 -12.22 7.61
N PRO A 155 4.01 -12.57 8.90
CA PRO A 155 4.79 -11.85 9.90
C PRO A 155 6.26 -12.09 9.60
N GLN A 156 7.00 -11.01 9.32
CA GLN A 156 8.45 -11.08 9.18
C GLN A 156 9.08 -10.02 10.09
N ALA A 157 10.25 -10.34 10.63
CA ALA A 157 11.06 -9.33 11.30
C ALA A 157 11.28 -8.15 10.33
N HIS A 158 11.24 -6.92 10.85
CA HIS A 158 11.46 -5.74 10.03
C HIS A 158 12.83 -5.86 9.36
N ASN A 159 12.98 -5.25 8.17
CA ASN A 159 14.31 -5.12 7.57
C ASN A 159 15.24 -4.47 8.61
N VAL A 160 16.46 -4.99 8.76
CA VAL A 160 17.46 -4.38 9.64
C VAL A 160 17.84 -3.04 9.03
N ARG A 161 17.52 -1.96 9.72
CA ARG A 161 17.84 -0.59 9.32
C ARG A 161 18.94 -0.04 10.24
N PRO A 162 19.80 0.87 9.76
CA PRO A 162 20.70 1.62 10.64
C PRO A 162 19.91 2.27 11.78
N ALA A 163 20.51 2.42 12.96
CA ALA A 163 19.81 2.87 14.17
C ALA A 163 18.99 4.17 13.97
N ARG A 164 19.49 5.12 13.17
CA ARG A 164 18.78 6.38 12.86
C ARG A 164 17.54 6.23 11.98
N GLN A 165 17.35 5.08 11.35
CA GLN A 165 16.23 4.74 10.47
C GLN A 165 15.32 3.65 11.09
N ALA A 166 15.61 3.23 12.32
CA ALA A 166 14.76 2.31 13.05
C ALA A 166 13.42 2.98 13.34
N LEU A 167 12.33 2.22 13.21
CA LEU A 167 11.00 2.71 13.55
C LEU A 167 10.97 3.09 15.05
N GLY A 168 10.57 4.32 15.34
CA GLY A 168 10.54 4.88 16.70
C GLY A 168 11.83 5.61 17.08
N ALA A 169 12.85 5.66 16.22
CA ALA A 169 14.08 6.41 16.48
C ALA A 169 13.84 7.92 16.60
N GLN A 170 12.77 8.44 15.98
CA GLN A 170 12.37 9.84 16.11
C GLN A 170 11.46 10.09 17.32
N GLY A 171 11.15 9.05 18.09
CA GLY A 171 10.34 9.10 19.30
C GLY A 171 8.98 8.42 19.17
N CYS A 172 8.21 8.44 20.27
CA CYS A 172 6.95 7.70 20.38
C CYS A 172 5.87 8.13 19.37
N SER A 173 5.90 9.39 18.92
CA SER A 173 4.91 9.94 17.98
C SER A 173 5.05 9.39 16.57
N GLU A 174 6.14 8.70 16.24
CA GLU A 174 6.32 8.03 14.95
C GLU A 174 5.25 6.95 14.72
N CYS A 175 4.83 6.28 15.80
CA CYS A 175 3.75 5.29 15.80
C CYS A 175 2.45 5.81 16.47
N HIS A 176 2.55 6.74 17.44
CA HIS A 176 1.40 7.18 18.25
C HIS A 176 0.81 8.54 17.85
N ARG A 177 0.95 8.93 16.59
CA ARG A 177 0.21 10.07 16.01
C ARG A 177 -0.94 9.57 15.14
N ASP A 178 -1.98 10.39 15.01
CA ASP A 178 -3.01 10.11 14.00
C ASP A 178 -2.40 10.14 12.60
N GLY A 179 -2.83 9.22 11.75
CA GLY A 179 -2.26 9.05 10.42
C GLY A 179 -0.81 8.54 10.43
N ALA A 180 -0.35 7.89 11.52
CA ALA A 180 0.96 7.26 11.54
C ALA A 180 1.07 6.23 10.39
N PRO A 181 2.06 6.35 9.48
CA PRO A 181 2.19 5.46 8.32
C PRO A 181 2.29 3.99 8.69
N PHE A 182 2.83 3.67 9.87
CA PHE A 182 2.90 2.31 10.38
C PHE A 182 1.53 1.61 10.44
N PHE A 183 0.44 2.35 10.68
CA PHE A 183 -0.92 1.81 10.74
C PHE A 183 -1.80 2.27 9.55
N GLU A 184 -1.63 3.49 9.07
CA GLU A 184 -2.57 4.11 8.13
C GLU A 184 -2.04 4.24 6.70
N ALA A 185 -0.82 3.75 6.42
CA ALA A 185 -0.28 3.73 5.06
C ALA A 185 -1.16 2.91 4.12
N ASP A 186 -1.28 3.43 2.89
CA ASP A 186 -1.87 2.74 1.75
C ASP A 186 -0.85 1.77 1.16
N LEU A 187 -1.21 0.50 1.18
CA LEU A 187 -0.49 -0.60 0.56
C LEU A 187 -1.12 -0.82 -0.80
N SER A 188 -0.51 -0.22 -1.82
CA SER A 188 -0.96 -0.34 -3.20
C SER A 188 -0.45 -1.64 -3.82
N PRO A 189 -1.31 -2.41 -4.50
CA PRO A 189 -0.88 -3.57 -5.25
C PRO A 189 0.01 -3.17 -6.43
N VAL A 190 1.01 -4.00 -6.69
CA VAL A 190 1.80 -3.95 -7.92
C VAL A 190 1.25 -5.02 -8.85
N ALA A 191 0.93 -4.59 -10.06
CA ALA A 191 0.23 -5.36 -11.07
C ALA A 191 1.09 -5.56 -12.31
N LEU A 192 0.90 -6.69 -12.99
CA LEU A 192 1.50 -6.92 -14.31
C LEU A 192 0.65 -6.32 -15.45
N VAL A 193 -0.65 -6.10 -15.21
CA VAL A 193 -1.57 -5.54 -16.20
C VAL A 193 -1.74 -4.03 -15.98
N PRO A 194 -1.41 -3.16 -16.95
CA PRO A 194 -1.41 -1.71 -16.75
C PRO A 194 -2.79 -1.10 -16.44
N THR A 195 -3.88 -1.74 -16.88
CA THR A 195 -5.26 -1.28 -16.61
C THR A 195 -5.74 -1.58 -15.19
N GLN A 196 -4.90 -2.20 -14.37
CA GLN A 196 -5.25 -2.58 -13.03
C GLN A 196 -5.38 -1.39 -12.07
N ARG A 197 -6.57 -1.25 -11.47
CA ARG A 197 -6.84 -0.37 -10.33
C ARG A 197 -7.47 -1.16 -9.19
N ALA A 198 -6.65 -1.88 -8.44
CA ALA A 198 -7.11 -2.53 -7.22
C ALA A 198 -7.13 -1.54 -6.06
N THR A 199 -8.11 -1.67 -5.18
CA THR A 199 -8.26 -0.80 -4.01
C THR A 199 -7.06 -1.00 -3.07
N PRO A 200 -6.31 0.07 -2.70
CA PRO A 200 -5.23 -0.04 -1.74
C PRO A 200 -5.72 -0.60 -0.40
N LEU A 201 -4.91 -1.45 0.22
CA LEU A 201 -5.17 -1.93 1.57
C LEU A 201 -4.54 -1.00 2.59
N LYS A 202 -5.22 -0.76 3.71
CA LYS A 202 -4.63 -0.02 4.81
C LYS A 202 -3.79 -0.96 5.69
N ALA A 203 -2.60 -0.53 6.10
CA ALA A 203 -1.69 -1.37 6.90
C ALA A 203 -2.33 -1.96 8.18
N TYR A 204 -3.24 -1.24 8.84
CA TYR A 204 -3.95 -1.73 10.02
C TYR A 204 -4.83 -2.95 9.76
N SER A 205 -5.32 -3.16 8.53
CA SER A 205 -6.20 -4.30 8.22
C SER A 205 -5.44 -5.63 8.32
N LEU A 206 -4.14 -5.61 8.00
CA LEU A 206 -3.24 -6.77 8.12
C LEU A 206 -2.90 -7.08 9.58
N GLN A 207 -2.63 -6.04 10.37
CA GLN A 207 -2.28 -6.16 11.79
C GLN A 207 -3.50 -6.51 12.67
N LYS A 208 -4.71 -6.47 12.10
CA LYS A 208 -6.00 -6.72 12.79
C LYS A 208 -6.20 -5.82 14.01
N VAL A 209 -5.73 -4.57 13.93
CA VAL A 209 -5.78 -3.60 15.03
C VAL A 209 -7.16 -2.95 15.12
N ASP A 210 -7.68 -2.79 16.33
CA ASP A 210 -8.85 -1.97 16.61
C ASP A 210 -8.51 -0.48 16.42
N ARG A 211 -9.05 0.13 15.35
CA ARG A 211 -8.81 1.54 15.01
C ARG A 211 -9.31 2.52 16.06
N ASP A 212 -10.43 2.23 16.71
CA ASP A 212 -11.01 3.16 17.67
C ASP A 212 -10.19 3.17 18.95
N ARG A 213 -9.71 1.99 19.36
CA ARG A 213 -8.72 1.88 20.43
C ARG A 213 -7.44 2.61 20.09
N LEU A 214 -6.91 2.44 18.87
CA LEU A 214 -5.68 3.10 18.42
C LEU A 214 -5.83 4.64 18.43
N LYS A 215 -6.95 5.18 17.93
CA LYS A 215 -7.22 6.62 17.94
C LYS A 215 -7.32 7.19 19.36
N ARG A 216 -8.05 6.52 20.26
CA ARG A 216 -8.12 6.93 21.68
C ARG A 216 -6.72 6.95 22.31
N TRP A 217 -5.90 5.96 21.99
CA TRP A 217 -4.53 5.90 22.48
C TRP A 217 -3.66 7.05 21.94
N ASN A 218 -3.75 7.37 20.64
CA ASN A 218 -3.04 8.50 20.03
C ASN A 218 -3.42 9.85 20.66
N GLN A 219 -4.68 10.02 21.06
CA GLN A 219 -5.14 11.24 21.75
C GLN A 219 -4.42 11.45 23.09
N VAL A 220 -4.14 10.39 23.85
CA VAL A 220 -3.36 10.48 25.11
C VAL A 220 -1.95 11.00 24.84
N PHE A 221 -1.32 10.57 23.74
CA PHE A 221 0.02 11.04 23.36
C PHE A 221 0.07 12.50 22.94
N ARG A 222 -1.00 13.05 22.34
CA ARG A 222 -1.09 14.48 22.03
C ARG A 222 -1.03 15.36 23.28
N GLY A 223 -1.66 14.93 24.37
CA GLY A 223 -1.66 15.65 25.64
C GLY A 223 -0.37 15.52 26.45
N ARG A 224 0.58 14.68 26.01
CA ARG A 224 1.77 14.31 26.80
C ARG A 224 2.61 15.51 27.21
N ASP A 225 2.87 16.45 26.30
CA ASP A 225 3.75 17.57 26.62
C ASP A 225 3.06 18.57 27.55
N ALA A 226 1.77 18.84 27.34
CA ALA A 226 0.96 19.63 28.29
C ALA A 226 0.92 18.97 29.68
N PHE A 227 0.76 17.64 29.73
CA PHE A 227 0.78 16.88 30.98
C PHE A 227 2.12 16.97 31.71
N LYS A 228 3.26 16.86 31.01
CA LYS A 228 4.59 17.05 31.60
C LYS A 228 4.72 18.43 32.21
N TRP A 229 4.40 19.47 31.45
CA TRP A 229 4.50 20.86 31.91
C TRP A 229 3.60 21.12 33.11
N ALA A 230 2.33 20.71 33.05
CA ALA A 230 1.41 20.83 34.18
C ALA A 230 1.94 20.09 35.42
N SER A 231 2.47 18.89 35.26
CA SER A 231 3.04 18.11 36.37
C SER A 231 4.26 18.78 36.99
N PHE A 232 5.18 19.31 36.17
CA PHE A 232 6.34 20.05 36.66
C PHE A 232 5.95 21.36 37.35
N THR A 233 4.94 22.07 36.84
CA THR A 233 4.42 23.28 37.46
C THR A 233 3.84 22.97 38.83
N VAL A 234 2.97 21.96 38.95
CA VAL A 234 2.38 21.55 40.23
C VAL A 234 3.47 21.12 41.21
N LEU A 235 4.40 20.27 40.78
CA LEU A 235 5.52 19.82 41.62
C LEU A 235 6.37 21.00 42.11
N THR A 236 6.69 21.94 41.24
CA THR A 236 7.48 23.13 41.61
C THR A 236 6.74 23.98 42.63
N VAL A 237 5.44 24.22 42.43
CA VAL A 237 4.61 24.96 43.39
C VAL A 237 4.58 24.24 44.74
N THR A 238 4.37 22.93 44.77
CA THR A 238 4.39 22.14 46.00
C THR A 238 5.74 22.22 46.71
N CYS A 239 6.86 22.09 45.99
CA CYS A 239 8.20 22.22 46.57
C CYS A 239 8.45 23.61 47.16
N VAL A 240 8.04 24.68 46.46
CA VAL A 240 8.17 26.06 46.97
C VAL A 240 7.37 26.28 48.24
N VAL A 241 6.14 25.74 48.31
CA VAL A 241 5.30 25.83 49.52
C VAL A 241 5.91 25.05 50.69
N LEU A 242 6.44 23.84 50.45
CA LEU A 242 7.08 23.05 51.49
C LEU A 242 8.37 23.70 52.00
N LEU A 243 9.19 24.25 51.10
CA LEU A 243 10.41 24.95 51.46
C LEU A 243 10.13 26.24 52.23
N SER A 244 9.14 27.02 51.82
CA SER A 244 8.77 28.24 52.53
C SER A 244 8.22 27.95 53.93
N ALA A 245 7.41 26.91 54.09
CA ALA A 245 6.94 26.44 55.38
C ALA A 245 8.09 25.93 56.27
N LEU A 246 9.08 25.24 55.69
CA LEU A 246 10.26 24.77 56.42
C LEU A 246 11.11 25.95 56.91
N VAL A 247 11.42 26.91 56.04
CA VAL A 247 12.19 28.12 56.39
C VAL A 247 11.46 28.93 57.47
N TRP A 248 10.14 29.08 57.35
CA TRP A 248 9.33 29.76 58.35
C TRP A 248 9.39 29.07 59.72
N ASN A 249 9.26 27.74 59.76
CA ASN A 249 9.35 26.97 61.01
C ASN A 249 10.75 27.02 61.63
N ILE A 250 11.81 26.89 60.83
CA ILE A 250 13.20 27.01 61.31
C ILE A 250 13.44 28.43 61.86
N GLY A 251 13.00 29.47 61.14
CA GLY A 251 13.12 30.85 61.61
C GLY A 251 12.37 31.12 62.92
N ASN A 252 11.22 30.46 63.13
CA ASN A 252 10.49 30.55 64.39
C ASN A 252 11.14 29.78 65.53
N LEU A 253 11.74 28.61 65.25
CA LEU A 253 12.53 27.87 66.24
C LEU A 253 13.75 28.70 66.71
N TRP A 254 14.47 29.30 65.77
CA TRP A 254 15.65 30.12 66.08
C TRP A 254 15.30 31.38 66.88
N ARG A 255 14.23 32.09 66.51
CA ARG A 255 13.72 33.24 67.29
C ARG A 255 13.20 32.84 68.67
N GLY A 256 12.68 31.62 68.82
CA GLY A 256 12.22 31.08 70.10
C GLY A 256 13.35 30.71 71.06
N GLU A 257 14.54 30.35 70.54
CA GLU A 257 15.74 30.13 71.35
C GLU A 257 16.38 31.44 71.83
N GLU A 258 16.38 32.49 71.00
CA GLU A 258 16.93 33.80 71.35
C GLU A 258 16.17 34.49 72.50
N GLN A 259 14.88 34.19 72.67
CA GLN A 259 14.05 34.67 73.78
C GLN A 259 14.19 33.85 75.08
N ARG A 260 14.98 32.76 75.07
CA ARG A 260 15.19 31.88 76.24
C ARG A 260 16.62 31.91 76.79
N LEU A 261 17.51 32.70 76.20
CA LEU A 261 18.82 32.98 76.78
C LEU A 261 18.66 34.14 77.80
N PRO A 262 19.00 33.92 79.08
CA PRO A 262 18.87 34.94 80.13
C PRO A 262 19.87 36.09 79.98
#